data_AF-A0A150L5U4-F1
#
_entry.id   AF-A0A150L5U4-F1
#
_cell.length_a   1.000
_cell.length_b   1.000
_cell.length_c   1.000
_cell.angle_alpha   90.00
_cell.angle_beta   90.00
_cell.angle_gamma   90.00
#
_symmetry.space_group_name_H-M   'P 1'
#
loop_
_entity.id
_entity.type
_entity.pdbx_description
1 polymer ?
#
loop_
_entity_poly.entity_id
_entity_poly.type
_entity_poly.pdbx_seq_one_letter_code
_entity_poly.pdbx_strand_id
1 'polypeptide(L)'
;MNLLPGDMEHGSSLLEHCKFYLSRAYLELRNGCLAEADRWIEEYRRCRRDLDELIKRKEEHDKLLQVVEMMKERGIDIEIIVRKGNE
;
A
#
# COMPACT_ATOMS: atom_id res chain seq x y z
N MET A 1 -9.05 16.81 -1.08
CA MET A 1 -7.63 16.39 -1.03
C MET A 1 -7.38 15.82 0.34
N ASN A 2 -7.02 14.55 0.44
CA ASN A 2 -6.09 14.00 1.44
C ASN A 2 -6.01 12.48 1.23
N LEU A 3 -5.03 12.03 0.45
CA LEU A 3 -4.23 10.90 0.93
C LEU A 3 -3.85 11.30 2.35
N LEU A 4 -4.31 10.57 3.37
CA LEU A 4 -3.88 10.89 4.73
C LEU A 4 -2.34 10.83 4.68
N PRO A 5 -1.61 11.84 5.20
CA PRO A 5 -0.15 11.80 5.24
C PRO A 5 0.39 10.47 5.80
N GLY A 6 -0.37 9.86 6.71
CA GLY A 6 -0.13 8.52 7.23
C GLY A 6 -0.16 7.39 6.19
N ASP A 7 -0.97 7.46 5.13
CA ASP A 7 -1.02 6.42 4.08
C ASP A 7 0.23 6.46 3.19
N MET A 8 0.77 7.66 2.93
CA MET A 8 2.02 7.80 2.17
C MET A 8 3.23 7.37 3.00
N GLU A 9 3.28 7.75 4.28
CA GLU A 9 4.32 7.28 5.20
C GLU A 9 4.26 5.76 5.39
N HIS A 10 3.04 5.22 5.55
CA HIS A 10 2.82 3.78 5.68
C HIS A 10 3.23 3.02 4.43
N GLY A 11 2.83 3.48 3.24
CA GLY A 11 3.23 2.88 1.97
C GLY A 11 4.75 2.92 1.74
N SER A 12 5.41 4.03 2.11
CA SER A 12 6.87 4.16 2.05
C SER A 12 7.57 3.18 2.99
N SER A 13 7.11 3.09 4.25
CA SER A 13 7.65 2.13 5.22
C SER A 13 7.49 0.69 4.76
N LEU A 14 6.32 0.34 4.22
CA LEU A 14 6.03 -0.99 3.71
C LEU A 14 6.93 -1.36 2.53
N LEU A 15 7.18 -0.41 1.61
CA LEU A 15 8.12 -0.61 0.51
C LEU A 15 9.54 -0.90 1.00
N GLU A 16 10.01 -0.18 2.02
CA GLU A 16 11.32 -0.43 2.64
C GLU A 16 11.41 -1.81 3.29
N HIS A 17 10.34 -2.27 3.97
CA HIS A 17 10.29 -3.64 4.50
C HIS A 17 10.37 -4.69 3.40
N CYS A 18 9.65 -4.50 2.29
CA CYS A 18 9.71 -5.42 1.16
C CYS A 18 11.13 -5.52 0.57
N LYS A 19 11.83 -4.38 0.42
CA LYS A 19 13.25 -4.36 -0.01
C LYS A 19 14.15 -5.09 0.97
N PHE A 20 13.93 -4.88 2.27
CA PHE A 20 14.69 -5.54 3.33
C PHE A 20 14.53 -7.07 3.28
N TYR A 21 13.30 -7.59 3.19
CA TYR A 21 13.06 -9.03 3.13
C TYR A 21 13.68 -9.68 1.90
N LEU A 22 13.59 -9.03 0.74
CA LEU A 22 14.22 -9.52 -0.49
C LEU A 22 15.75 -9.55 -0.36
N SER A 23 16.34 -8.50 0.23
CA SER A 23 17.78 -8.43 0.46
C SER A 23 18.26 -9.51 1.43
N ARG A 24 17.47 -9.81 2.47
CA ARG A 24 17.74 -10.91 3.40
C ARG A 24 17.65 -12.28 2.74
N ALA A 25 16.61 -12.53 1.95
CA ALA A 25 16.47 -13.77 1.19
C ALA A 25 17.69 -14.02 0.29
N TYR A 26 18.14 -12.99 -0.42
CA TYR A 26 19.32 -13.08 -1.28
C TYR A 26 20.61 -13.36 -0.49
N LEU A 27 20.78 -12.75 0.69
CA LEU A 27 21.92 -13.01 1.56
C LEU A 27 21.95 -14.46 2.05
N GLU A 28 20.83 -15.00 2.52
CA GLU A 28 20.75 -16.39 3.00
C GLU A 28 20.99 -17.39 1.87
N LEU A 29 20.48 -17.10 0.67
CA LEU A 29 20.76 -17.89 -0.52
C LEU A 29 22.27 -17.94 -0.82
N ARG A 30 22.96 -16.80 -0.74
CA ARG A 30 24.43 -16.74 -0.93
C ARG A 30 25.21 -17.52 0.13
N ASN A 31 24.66 -17.63 1.33
CA ASN A 31 25.26 -18.41 2.43
C ASN A 31 24.94 -19.91 2.33
N GLY A 32 24.11 -20.33 1.36
CA GLY A 32 23.66 -21.71 1.20
C GLY A 32 22.52 -22.12 2.15
N CYS A 33 21.95 -21.17 2.91
CA CYS A 33 20.84 -21.40 3.84
C CYS A 33 19.50 -21.31 3.09
N LEU A 34 19.15 -22.36 2.33
CA LEU A 34 17.98 -22.35 1.46
C LEU A 34 16.65 -22.21 2.22
N ALA A 35 16.51 -22.87 3.38
CA ALA A 35 15.29 -22.81 4.17
C ALA A 35 15.03 -21.39 4.72
N GLU A 36 16.08 -20.71 5.19
CA GLU A 36 16.03 -19.34 5.65
C GLU A 36 15.75 -18.38 4.49
N ALA A 37 16.34 -18.61 3.32
CA ALA A 37 16.04 -17.83 2.12
C ALA A 37 14.55 -17.93 1.76
N ASP A 38 13.99 -19.15 1.73
CA ASP A 38 12.57 -19.38 1.46
C ASP A 38 11.65 -18.70 2.48
N ARG A 39 12.04 -18.73 3.76
CA ARG A 39 11.31 -18.02 4.82
C ARG A 39 11.25 -16.51 4.57
N TRP A 40 12.37 -15.89 4.21
CA TRP A 40 12.40 -14.45 3.91
C TRP A 40 11.62 -14.09 2.63
N ILE A 41 11.59 -14.98 1.64
CA ILE A 41 10.74 -14.82 0.46
C ILE A 41 9.26 -14.83 0.83
N GLU A 42 8.84 -15.66 1.78
CA GLU A 42 7.43 -15.66 2.22
C GLU A 42 7.06 -14.36 2.94
N GLU A 43 7.95 -13.80 3.76
CA GLU A 43 7.71 -12.47 4.36
C GLU A 43 7.67 -11.36 3.31
N TYR A 44 8.52 -11.42 2.28
CA TYR A 44 8.43 -10.52 1.13
C TYR A 44 7.07 -10.62 0.42
N ARG A 45 6.56 -11.84 0.20
CA ARG A 45 5.25 -12.05 -0.46
C ARG A 45 4.11 -11.49 0.37
N ARG A 46 4.15 -11.62 1.69
CA ARG A 46 3.17 -10.99 2.61
C ARG A 46 3.22 -9.47 2.49
N CYS A 47 4.40 -8.88 2.66
CA CYS A 47 4.60 -7.44 2.49
C CYS A 47 4.12 -6.93 1.12
N ARG A 48 4.36 -7.69 0.06
CA ARG A 48 3.92 -7.33 -1.30
C ARG A 48 2.40 -7.32 -1.43
N ARG A 49 1.68 -8.28 -0.84
CA ARG A 49 0.21 -8.30 -0.83
C ARG A 49 -0.36 -7.06 -0.14
N ASP A 50 0.20 -6.70 1.01
CA ASP A 50 -0.22 -5.52 1.76
C ASP A 50 0.00 -4.24 0.94
N LEU A 51 1.13 -4.17 0.21
CA LEU A 51 1.46 -3.03 -0.64
C LEU A 51 0.51 -2.93 -1.84
N ASP A 52 0.20 -4.07 -2.48
CA ASP A 52 -0.72 -4.13 -3.60
C ASP A 52 -2.15 -3.72 -3.18
N GLU A 53 -2.58 -4.09 -1.97
CA GLU A 53 -3.86 -3.64 -1.42
C GLU A 53 -3.87 -2.12 -1.18
N LEU A 54 -2.79 -1.56 -0.62
CA LEU A 54 -2.67 -0.11 -0.41
C LEU A 54 -2.70 0.65 -1.74
N ILE A 55 -2.00 0.15 -2.77
CA ILE A 55 -2.04 0.73 -4.12
C ILE A 55 -3.46 0.70 -4.68
N LYS A 56 -4.16 -0.43 -4.57
CA LYS A 56 -5.54 -0.57 -5.06
C LYS A 56 -6.49 0.42 -4.38
N ARG A 57 -6.40 0.59 -3.06
CA ARG A 57 -7.21 1.56 -2.31
C ARG A 57 -6.95 2.99 -2.79
N LYS A 58 -5.70 3.33 -3.08
CA LYS A 58 -5.33 4.64 -3.66
C LYS A 58 -5.97 4.84 -5.04
N GLU A 59 -5.88 3.85 -5.92
CA GLU A 59 -6.48 3.93 -7.26
C GLU A 59 -8.01 4.10 -7.21
N GLU A 60 -8.68 3.40 -6.28
CA GLU A 60 -10.12 3.55 -6.06
C GLU A 60 -10.47 4.95 -5.56
N HIS A 61 -9.70 5.47 -4.61
CA HIS A 61 -9.86 6.82 -4.10
C HIS A 61 -9.66 7.88 -5.21
N ASP A 62 -8.63 7.73 -6.06
CA ASP A 62 -8.35 8.66 -7.15
C ASP A 62 -9.49 8.67 -8.18
N LYS A 63 -10.09 7.52 -8.48
CA LYS A 63 -11.31 7.44 -9.33
C LYS A 63 -12.49 8.16 -8.70
N LEU A 64 -12.71 8.01 -7.39
CA LEU A 64 -13.79 8.70 -6.69
C LEU A 64 -13.59 10.22 -6.70
N LEU A 65 -12.36 10.70 -6.54
CA LEU A 65 -12.05 12.13 -6.67
C LEU A 65 -12.41 12.67 -8.05
N GLN A 66 -12.09 11.95 -9.12
CA GLN A 66 -12.46 12.37 -10.49
C GLN A 66 -13.98 12.50 -10.64
N VAL A 67 -14.76 11.57 -10.08
CA VAL A 67 -16.22 11.64 -10.11
C VAL A 67 -16.73 12.86 -9.34
N VAL A 68 -16.17 13.13 -8.16
CA VAL A 68 -16.54 14.31 -7.35
C VAL A 68 -16.23 15.60 -8.11
N GLU A 69 -15.07 15.70 -8.76
CA GLU A 69 -14.72 16.85 -9.59
C GLU A 69 -15.70 17.05 -10.74
N MET A 70 -16.04 15.99 -11.49
CA MET A 70 -17.04 16.05 -12.56
C MET A 70 -18.42 16.51 -12.07
N MET A 71 -18.83 16.12 -10.87
CA MET A 71 -20.11 16.53 -10.30
C MET A 71 -20.10 17.99 -9.86
N LYS A 72 -18.99 18.47 -9.30
CA LYS A 72 -18.79 19.88 -8.97
C LYS A 72 -18.83 20.79 -10.20
N GLU A 73 -18.21 20.37 -11.30
CA GLU A 73 -18.29 21.09 -12.59
C GLU A 73 -19.74 21.23 -13.10
N ARG A 74 -20.62 20.30 -12.74
CA ARG A 74 -22.05 20.32 -13.07
C ARG A 74 -22.89 21.09 -12.07
N GLY A 75 -22.27 21.78 -11.11
CA GLY A 75 -22.94 22.54 -10.06
C GLY A 75 -23.56 21.67 -8.95
N ILE A 76 -23.18 20.39 -8.88
CA ILE A 76 -23.62 19.48 -7.82
C ILE A 76 -22.54 19.45 -6.75
N ASP A 77 -22.83 20.00 -5.57
CA ASP A 77 -21.90 19.93 -4.45
C ASP A 77 -22.05 18.59 -3.72
N ILE A 78 -20.93 17.89 -3.56
CA ILE A 78 -20.86 16.57 -2.92
C ILE A 78 -19.96 16.67 -1.70
N GLU A 79 -20.55 16.40 -0.55
CA GLU A 79 -19.85 16.32 0.72
C GLU A 79 -19.37 14.88 0.96
N ILE A 80 -18.05 14.68 1.12
CA ILE A 80 -17.46 13.36 1.36
C ILE A 80 -17.52 13.05 2.86
N ILE A 81 -18.39 12.11 3.25
CA ILE A 81 -18.50 11.65 4.63
C ILE A 81 -17.53 10.49 4.86
N VAL A 82 -16.39 10.76 5.49
CA VAL A 82 -15.46 9.71 5.95
C VAL A 82 -15.97 9.15 7.28
N ARG A 83 -16.57 7.95 7.26
CA ARG A 83 -16.84 7.22 8.51
C ARG A 83 -15.53 6.68 9.05
N LYS A 84 -15.12 7.15 10.24
CA LYS A 84 -14.08 6.45 11.02
C LYS A 84 -14.64 5.06 11.36
N GLY A 85 -14.02 4.01 10.83
CA GLY A 85 -14.30 2.64 11.27
C GLY A 85 -14.02 2.55 12.77
N ASN A 86 -14.96 1.98 13.52
CA ASN A 86 -14.75 1.69 14.93
C ASN A 86 -13.55 0.75 15.09
N GLU A 87 -12.72 1.07 16.09
CA GLU A 87 -11.57 0.30 16.59
C GLU A 87 -11.90 -1.18 16.86
#